data_AF-A0A1C3NVJ7-F1
#
_entry.id   AF-A0A1C3NVJ7-F1
#
_cell.length_a   1.000
_cell.length_b   1.000
_cell.length_c   1.000
_cell.angle_alpha   90.00
_cell.angle_beta   90.00
_cell.angle_gamma   90.00
#
_symmetry.space_group_name_H-M   'P 1'
#
loop_
_entity.id
_entity.type
_entity.pdbx_description
1 polymer ?
#
loop_
_entity_poly.entity_id
_entity_poly.type
_entity_poly.pdbx_seq_one_letter_code
_entity_poly.pdbx_strand_id
1 'polypeptide(L)'
;MTAIVPASASQPSAEVIDRDAAVRYLSALHANITNTVSSELESLLGGMANAGLTDPDVVNPVHAVRELLTTARDGVQFAVDALNGGHAAVSETVNAVDAADSTDFYRQH
;
A
#
# COMPACT_ATOMS: atom_id res chain seq x y z
N MET A 1 -0.54 51.38 16.22
CA MET A 1 -0.20 50.40 15.16
C MET A 1 -0.32 49.02 15.79
N THR A 2 -1.41 48.32 15.50
CA THR A 2 -1.71 47.00 16.08
C THR A 2 -1.06 45.95 15.20
N ALA A 3 -0.12 45.18 15.75
CA ALA A 3 0.49 44.06 15.05
C ALA A 3 -0.53 42.92 14.91
N ILE A 4 -0.82 42.55 13.67
CA ILE A 4 -1.59 41.34 13.35
C ILE A 4 -0.62 40.17 13.52
N VAL A 5 -0.83 39.37 14.57
CA VAL A 5 -0.17 38.06 14.70
C VAL A 5 -0.84 37.14 13.69
N PRO A 6 -0.12 36.59 12.69
CA PRO A 6 -0.72 35.61 11.78
C PRO A 6 -1.11 34.38 12.59
N ALA A 7 -2.36 33.95 12.44
CA ALA A 7 -2.85 32.71 13.02
C ALA A 7 -1.97 31.56 12.51
N SER A 8 -1.33 30.83 13.44
CA SER A 8 -0.70 29.55 13.12
C SER A 8 -1.76 28.67 12.47
N ALA A 9 -1.60 28.40 11.17
CA ALA A 9 -2.39 27.38 10.50
C ALA A 9 -2.19 26.07 11.28
N SER A 10 -3.27 25.47 11.79
CA SER A 10 -3.22 24.14 12.39
C SER A 10 -2.55 23.21 11.40
N GLN A 11 -1.31 22.79 11.70
CA GLN A 11 -0.66 21.75 10.91
C GLN A 11 -1.57 20.51 10.96
N PRO A 12 -1.90 19.89 9.81
CA PRO A 12 -2.54 18.59 9.85
C PRO A 12 -1.67 17.67 10.68
N SER A 13 -2.28 16.97 11.65
CA SER A 13 -1.57 15.99 12.47
C SER A 13 -0.82 15.04 11.55
N ALA A 14 0.52 15.13 11.54
CA ALA A 14 1.33 14.21 10.78
C ALA A 14 1.13 12.82 11.40
N GLU A 15 0.40 11.95 10.72
CA GLU A 15 0.32 10.55 11.11
C GLU A 15 1.70 9.93 10.85
N VAL A 16 2.39 9.57 11.95
CA VAL A 16 3.66 8.85 11.86
C VAL A 16 3.31 7.40 11.53
N ILE A 17 3.39 7.05 10.25
CA ILE A 17 3.23 5.68 9.79
C ILE A 17 4.57 4.97 9.94
N ASP A 18 4.60 3.87 10.70
CA ASP A 18 5.69 2.90 10.64
C ASP A 18 5.65 2.21 9.26
N ARG A 19 6.41 2.77 8.32
CA ARG A 19 6.48 2.31 6.93
C ARG A 19 6.89 0.85 6.85
N ASP A 20 7.89 0.43 7.62
CA ASP A 20 8.44 -0.92 7.50
C ASP A 20 7.44 -1.95 8.04
N ALA A 21 6.73 -1.63 9.11
CA ALA A 21 5.61 -2.45 9.58
C ALA A 21 4.47 -2.49 8.57
N ALA A 22 4.11 -1.35 7.97
CA ALA A 22 3.05 -1.28 6.96
C ALA A 22 3.39 -2.10 5.71
N VAL A 23 4.60 -1.95 5.16
CA VAL A 23 5.08 -2.73 4.01
C VAL A 23 5.09 -4.23 4.34
N ARG A 24 5.54 -4.61 5.53
CA ARG A 24 5.54 -6.03 5.96
C ARG A 24 4.13 -6.59 6.04
N TYR A 25 3.20 -5.85 6.66
CA TYR A 25 1.79 -6.26 6.76
C TYR A 25 1.15 -6.41 5.39
N LEU A 26 1.29 -5.40 4.53
CA LEU A 26 0.71 -5.41 3.18
C LEU A 26 1.32 -6.51 2.31
N SER A 27 2.63 -6.74 2.41
CA SER A 27 3.29 -7.84 1.68
C SER A 27 2.78 -9.21 2.13
N ALA A 28 2.59 -9.40 3.45
CA ALA A 28 2.01 -10.62 3.99
C ALA A 28 0.55 -10.81 3.55
N LEU A 29 -0.24 -9.73 3.56
CA LEU A 29 -1.61 -9.74 3.07
C LEU A 29 -1.67 -10.09 1.58
N HIS A 30 -0.81 -9.50 0.75
CA HIS A 30 -0.69 -9.81 -0.67
C HIS A 30 -0.37 -11.30 -0.88
N ALA A 31 0.59 -11.85 -0.14
CA ALA A 31 0.96 -13.25 -0.20
C ALA A 31 -0.21 -14.17 0.20
N ASN A 32 -0.91 -13.84 1.28
CA ASN A 32 -2.08 -14.60 1.73
C ASN A 32 -3.19 -14.61 0.68
N ILE A 33 -3.55 -13.44 0.14
CA ILE A 33 -4.57 -13.34 -0.92
C ILE A 33 -4.13 -14.14 -2.16
N THR A 34 -2.85 -14.05 -2.53
CA THR A 34 -2.30 -14.83 -3.66
C THR A 34 -2.45 -16.33 -3.44
N ASN A 35 -2.16 -16.82 -2.23
CA ASN A 35 -2.33 -18.23 -1.86
C ASN A 35 -3.81 -18.65 -1.93
N THR A 36 -4.72 -17.84 -1.38
CA THR A 36 -6.14 -18.14 -1.42
C THR A 36 -6.68 -18.21 -2.84
N VAL A 37 -6.35 -17.23 -3.68
CA VAL A 37 -6.82 -17.16 -5.08
C VAL A 37 -6.22 -18.28 -5.92
N SER A 38 -4.91 -18.55 -5.80
CA SER A 38 -4.19 -19.43 -6.73
C SER A 38 -4.18 -20.89 -6.31
N SER A 39 -4.52 -21.19 -5.05
CA SER A 39 -4.48 -22.55 -4.50
C SER A 39 -5.82 -22.96 -3.89
N GLU A 40 -6.29 -22.23 -2.88
CA GLU A 40 -7.46 -22.66 -2.10
C GLU A 40 -8.74 -22.64 -2.94
N LEU A 41 -9.00 -21.54 -3.65
CA LEU A 41 -10.18 -21.41 -4.50
C LEU A 41 -10.11 -22.28 -5.76
N GLU A 42 -8.93 -22.44 -6.35
CA GLU A 42 -8.75 -23.35 -7.50
C GLU A 42 -8.95 -24.81 -7.08
N SER A 43 -8.44 -25.22 -5.91
CA SER A 43 -8.68 -26.56 -5.38
C SER A 43 -10.15 -26.78 -5.07
N LEU A 44 -10.85 -25.78 -4.54
CA LEU A 44 -12.30 -25.84 -4.29
C LEU A 44 -13.07 -26.02 -5.59
N LEU A 45 -12.83 -25.17 -6.59
CA LEU A 45 -13.49 -25.23 -7.90
C LEU A 45 -13.23 -26.56 -8.60
N GLY A 46 -11.99 -27.04 -8.59
CA GLY A 46 -11.64 -28.35 -9.14
C GLY A 46 -12.33 -29.50 -8.39
N GLY A 47 -12.41 -29.42 -7.06
CA GLY A 47 -13.14 -30.38 -6.23
C GLY A 47 -14.64 -30.42 -6.54
N MET A 48 -15.26 -29.25 -6.70
CA MET A 48 -16.66 -29.12 -7.09
C MET A 48 -16.91 -29.72 -8.48
N ALA A 49 -16.06 -29.43 -9.45
CA ALA A 49 -16.15 -29.99 -10.80
C ALA A 49 -16.05 -31.52 -10.78
N ASN A 50 -15.10 -32.08 -10.02
CA ASN A 50 -14.94 -33.52 -9.85
C ASN A 50 -16.14 -34.19 -9.15
N ALA A 51 -16.82 -33.46 -8.26
CA ALA A 51 -18.05 -33.91 -7.61
C ALA A 51 -19.32 -33.72 -8.47
N GLY A 52 -19.21 -33.16 -9.67
CA GLY A 52 -20.35 -32.86 -10.54
C GLY A 52 -21.22 -31.68 -10.05
N LEU A 53 -20.70 -30.85 -9.15
CA LEU A 53 -21.39 -29.66 -8.66
C LEU A 53 -21.23 -28.51 -9.67
N THR A 54 -22.17 -28.44 -10.61
CA THR A 54 -22.16 -27.44 -11.70
C THR A 54 -23.26 -26.39 -11.57
N ASP A 55 -24.00 -26.38 -10.45
CA ASP A 55 -25.05 -25.40 -10.20
C ASP A 55 -24.45 -23.96 -10.19
N PRO A 56 -24.86 -23.08 -11.11
CA PRO A 56 -24.37 -21.71 -11.17
C PRO A 56 -24.58 -20.92 -9.87
N ASP A 57 -25.64 -21.22 -9.11
CA ASP A 57 -25.92 -20.55 -7.85
C ASP A 57 -24.90 -20.90 -6.76
N VAL A 58 -24.16 -22.00 -6.93
CA VAL A 58 -23.09 -22.45 -6.03
C VAL A 58 -21.71 -22.05 -6.59
N VAL A 59 -21.49 -22.20 -7.89
CA VAL A 59 -20.18 -21.98 -8.53
C VAL A 59 -19.87 -20.49 -8.73
N ASN A 60 -20.86 -19.68 -9.13
CA ASN A 60 -20.63 -18.26 -9.44
C ASN A 60 -20.18 -17.43 -8.22
N PRO A 61 -20.73 -17.62 -7.00
CA PRO A 61 -20.22 -16.93 -5.82
C PRO A 61 -18.73 -17.18 -5.57
N VAL A 62 -18.23 -18.40 -5.82
CA VAL A 62 -16.81 -18.74 -5.64
C VAL A 62 -15.95 -17.99 -6.66
N HIS A 63 -16.38 -17.93 -7.92
CA HIS A 63 -15.71 -17.11 -8.93
C HIS A 63 -15.73 -15.61 -8.59
N ALA A 64 -16.84 -15.08 -8.10
CA ALA A 64 -16.95 -13.69 -7.69
C ALA A 64 -16.00 -13.37 -6.52
N VAL A 65 -15.91 -14.24 -5.52
CA VAL A 65 -14.94 -14.10 -4.42
C VAL A 65 -13.51 -14.11 -4.95
N ARG A 66 -13.19 -15.01 -5.90
CA ARG A 66 -11.87 -15.07 -6.55
C ARG A 66 -11.53 -13.75 -7.25
N GLU A 67 -12.46 -13.15 -7.97
CA GLU A 67 -12.27 -11.87 -8.67
C GLU A 67 -12.09 -10.70 -7.69
N LEU A 68 -12.90 -10.64 -6.64
CA LEU A 68 -12.77 -9.63 -5.59
C LEU A 68 -11.42 -9.71 -4.89
N LEU A 69 -10.98 -10.91 -4.53
CA LEU A 69 -9.67 -11.13 -3.91
C LEU A 69 -8.53 -10.78 -4.88
N THR A 70 -8.65 -11.12 -6.16
CA THR A 70 -7.65 -10.73 -7.17
C THR A 70 -7.53 -9.20 -7.26
N THR A 71 -8.65 -8.49 -7.26
CA THR A 71 -8.69 -7.02 -7.26
C THR A 71 -8.06 -6.45 -5.98
N ALA A 72 -8.38 -7.04 -4.82
CA ALA A 72 -7.81 -6.65 -3.54
C ALA A 72 -6.30 -6.86 -3.49
N ARG A 73 -5.79 -7.99 -4.01
CA ARG A 73 -4.35 -8.27 -4.14
C ARG A 73 -3.66 -7.16 -4.93
N ASP A 74 -4.19 -6.80 -6.09
CA ASP A 74 -3.59 -5.80 -6.96
C ASP A 74 -3.61 -4.40 -6.30
N GLY A 75 -4.68 -4.07 -5.57
CA GLY A 75 -4.76 -2.86 -4.75
C GLY A 75 -3.74 -2.83 -3.61
N VAL A 76 -3.49 -3.96 -2.96
CA VAL A 76 -2.45 -4.09 -1.92
C VAL A 76 -1.06 -3.87 -2.52
N GLN A 77 -0.78 -4.45 -3.70
CA GLN A 77 0.50 -4.24 -4.39
C GLN A 77 0.69 -2.75 -4.73
N PHE A 78 -0.33 -2.10 -5.28
CA PHE A 78 -0.30 -0.67 -5.56
C PHE A 78 0.00 0.16 -4.29
N ALA A 79 -0.59 -0.19 -3.14
CA ALA A 79 -0.33 0.50 -1.89
C ALA A 79 1.12 0.33 -1.41
N VAL A 80 1.71 -0.85 -1.57
CA VAL A 80 3.13 -1.10 -1.27
C VAL A 80 4.03 -0.25 -2.16
N ASP A 81 3.74 -0.21 -3.45
CA ASP A 81 4.52 0.58 -4.42
C ASP A 81 4.44 2.09 -4.11
N ALA A 82 3.25 2.58 -3.74
CA ALA A 82 3.05 3.96 -3.33
C ALA A 82 3.83 4.32 -2.05
N LEU A 83 3.83 3.45 -1.04
CA LEU A 83 4.62 3.65 0.19
C LEU A 83 6.13 3.69 -0.08
N ASN A 84 6.60 2.83 -1.00
CA ASN A 84 8.00 2.79 -1.38
C ASN A 84 8.41 4.02 -2.19
N GLY A 85 7.61 4.40 -3.20
CA GLY A 85 7.87 5.55 -4.04
C GLY A 85 7.80 6.88 -3.28
N GLY A 86 6.80 7.05 -2.43
CA GLY A 86 6.65 8.26 -1.60
C GLY A 86 7.83 8.43 -0.64
N HIS A 87 8.30 7.36 -0.01
CA HIS A 87 9.47 7.41 0.86
C HIS A 87 10.76 7.77 0.10
N ALA A 88 10.96 7.20 -1.09
CA ALA A 88 12.12 7.53 -1.92
C ALA A 88 12.15 9.01 -2.31
N ALA A 89 11.01 9.58 -2.70
CA ALA A 89 10.90 11.01 -3.05
C ALA A 89 11.20 11.93 -1.85
N VAL A 90 10.74 11.57 -0.66
CA VAL A 90 11.06 12.32 0.58
C VAL A 90 12.55 12.21 0.90
N SER A 91 13.14 11.02 0.81
CA SER A 91 14.57 10.83 1.06
C SER A 91 15.44 11.62 0.08
N GLU A 92 15.08 11.66 -1.21
CA GLU A 92 15.75 12.48 -2.21
C GLU A 92 15.68 13.97 -1.87
N THR A 93 14.50 14.44 -1.47
CA THR A 93 14.30 15.85 -1.07
C THR A 93 15.14 16.21 0.16
N VAL A 94 15.17 15.35 1.18
CA VAL A 94 15.99 15.57 2.40
C VAL A 94 17.47 15.62 2.04
N ASN A 95 17.97 14.67 1.24
CA ASN A 95 19.36 14.66 0.80
C ASN A 95 19.72 15.92 0.00
N ALA A 96 18.80 16.44 -0.81
CA ALA A 96 19.00 17.67 -1.57
C ALA A 96 19.07 18.91 -0.66
N VAL A 97 18.24 18.97 0.39
CA VAL A 97 18.29 20.03 1.41
C VAL A 97 19.60 19.98 2.19
N ASP A 98 20.01 18.80 2.67
CA ASP A 98 21.27 18.63 3.40
C ASP A 98 22.49 19.06 2.55
N ALA A 99 22.47 18.74 1.25
CA ALA A 99 23.52 19.17 0.32
C ALA A 99 23.51 20.69 0.09
N ALA A 100 22.34 21.33 0.04
CA ALA A 100 22.21 22.77 -0.10
C ALA A 100 22.75 23.49 1.15
N ASP A 101 22.34 23.07 2.35
CA ASP A 101 22.81 23.61 3.62
C ASP A 101 24.33 23.46 3.79
N SER A 102 24.88 22.31 3.39
CA SER A 102 26.33 22.10 3.39
C SER A 102 27.06 23.05 2.45
N THR A 103 26.53 23.28 1.24
CA THR A 103 27.14 24.19 0.26
C THR A 103 27.07 25.65 0.73
N ASP A 104 25.99 26.04 1.40
CA ASP A 104 25.80 27.38 1.96
C ASP A 104 26.79 27.65 3.12
N PHE A 105 27.05 26.65 3.97
CA PHE A 105 28.10 26.73 5.00
C PHE A 105 29.48 27.02 4.41
N TYR A 106 29.87 26.31 3.34
CA TYR A 106 31.16 26.53 2.66
C TYR A 106 31.25 27.84 1.86
N ARG A 107 30.13 28.48 1.50
CA ARG A 107 30.16 29.81 0.87
C ARG A 107 30.32 30.95 1.87
N GLN A 108 30.12 30.70 3.16
CA GLN A 108 30.20 31.71 4.23
C GLN A 108 31.52 31.66 5.02
N HIS A 109 32.40 30.70 4.73
CA HIS A 109 33.72 30.50 5.35
C HIS A 109 34.80 30.42 4.26
#